data_AF-A0A662H0H8-F1
#
_entry.id   AF-A0A662H0H8-F1
#
_cell.length_a   1.000
_cell.length_b   1.000
_cell.length_c   1.000
_cell.angle_alpha   90.00
_cell.angle_beta   90.00
_cell.angle_gamma   90.00
#
_symmetry.space_group_name_H-M   'P 1'
#
loop_
_entity.id
_entity.type
_entity.pdbx_description
1 polymer ?
#
loop_
_entity_poly.entity_id
_entity_poly.type
_entity_poly.pdbx_seq_one_letter_code
_entity_poly.pdbx_strand_id
1 'polypeptide(L)'
;MGEHEIFCCGAVVRIEDGKVRVLSDPMVEYCPLMELLYGVKNITREVVEKIVKQKIEKYGLFSCCRVFSSSLLVPYGASEIISVCMRKGLLDCAVTVCDGAGTVISSEPALVQEIGARLTGIIKTNPVKETIEYLESRGAIVLDRSTALINQPLGLKKAIELGFRRIATTVTGFTAKW
;
A
#
# COMPACT_ATOMS: atom_id res chain seq x y z
N MET A 1 -0.22 0.97 -18.89
CA MET A 1 -0.36 0.81 -17.44
C MET A 1 -1.52 1.70 -17.01
N GLY A 2 -2.09 1.49 -15.82
CA GLY A 2 -3.16 2.35 -15.34
C GLY A 2 -2.65 3.63 -14.68
N GLU A 3 -3.57 4.50 -14.27
CA GLU A 3 -3.25 5.71 -13.50
C GLU A 3 -3.32 5.39 -12.00
N HIS A 4 -2.26 5.77 -11.28
CA HIS A 4 -2.19 5.63 -9.83
C HIS A 4 -1.96 6.99 -9.20
N GLU A 5 -2.59 7.24 -8.06
CA GLU A 5 -2.35 8.43 -7.25
C GLU A 5 -2.02 8.01 -5.83
N ILE A 6 -0.96 8.57 -5.28
CA ILE A 6 -0.44 8.23 -3.96
C ILE A 6 -0.05 9.48 -3.18
N PHE A 7 0.12 9.30 -1.87
CA PHE A 7 0.82 10.24 -1.03
C PHE A 7 2.27 9.81 -0.85
N CYS A 8 3.19 10.77 -0.91
CA CYS A 8 4.58 10.60 -0.52
C CYS A 8 5.04 11.86 0.21
N CYS A 9 5.42 11.75 1.48
CA CYS A 9 5.80 12.90 2.32
C CYS A 9 4.74 14.02 2.37
N GLY A 10 3.46 13.65 2.33
CA GLY A 10 2.33 14.59 2.28
C GLY A 10 2.05 15.20 0.90
N ALA A 11 2.91 14.98 -0.10
CA ALA A 11 2.63 15.38 -1.48
C ALA A 11 1.73 14.35 -2.17
N VAL A 12 0.77 14.83 -2.98
CA VAL A 12 0.03 14.02 -3.94
C VAL A 12 0.91 13.79 -5.16
N VAL A 13 1.06 12.53 -5.56
CA VAL A 13 1.88 12.13 -6.70
C VAL A 13 1.04 11.25 -7.62
N ARG A 14 1.02 11.60 -8.92
CA ARG A 14 0.44 10.77 -9.98
C ARG A 14 1.52 9.94 -10.65
N ILE A 15 1.19 8.69 -10.92
CA ILE A 15 2.00 7.73 -11.64
C ILE A 15 1.16 7.19 -12.80
N GLU A 16 1.61 7.43 -14.01
CA GLU A 16 0.92 7.00 -15.23
C GLU A 16 1.98 6.54 -16.23
N ASP A 17 1.89 5.29 -16.69
CA ASP A 17 2.86 4.67 -17.60
C ASP A 17 4.33 4.83 -17.15
N GLY A 18 4.58 4.65 -15.84
CA GLY A 18 5.89 4.78 -15.23
C GLY A 18 6.40 6.23 -15.10
N LYS A 19 5.67 7.21 -15.63
CA LYS A 19 5.97 8.64 -15.45
C LYS A 19 5.43 9.10 -14.11
N VAL A 20 6.27 9.79 -13.35
CA VAL A 20 5.94 10.33 -12.03
C VAL A 20 5.74 11.83 -12.16
N ARG A 21 4.60 12.34 -11.65
CA ARG A 21 4.31 13.77 -11.58
C ARG A 21 3.85 14.15 -10.18
N VAL A 22 4.58 15.03 -9.53
CA VAL A 22 4.22 15.57 -8.20
C VAL A 22 3.18 16.67 -8.39
N LEU A 23 1.97 16.46 -7.85
CA LEU A 23 0.81 17.33 -8.04
C LEU A 23 0.67 18.40 -6.95
N SER A 24 1.18 18.15 -5.74
CA SER A 24 1.19 19.10 -4.63
C SER A 24 2.55 19.16 -3.96
N ASP A 25 2.81 20.23 -3.20
CA ASP A 25 4.04 20.35 -2.45
C ASP A 25 4.05 19.35 -1.27
N PRO A 26 5.23 18.82 -0.90
CA PRO A 26 5.35 17.98 0.30
C PRO A 26 5.04 18.80 1.55
N MET A 27 4.26 18.21 2.46
CA MET A 27 3.96 18.82 3.77
C MET A 27 5.04 18.50 4.80
N VAL A 28 5.87 17.49 4.54
CA VAL A 28 6.96 17.09 5.42
C VAL A 28 8.24 17.71 4.88
N GLU A 29 8.91 18.54 5.68
CA GLU A 29 10.20 19.16 5.32
C GLU A 29 11.37 18.22 5.57
N TYR A 30 11.33 17.49 6.69
CA TYR A 30 12.36 16.54 7.12
C TYR A 30 11.74 15.27 7.72
N CYS A 31 12.33 14.12 7.42
CA CYS A 31 11.96 12.85 8.02
C CYS A 31 13.21 12.00 8.26
N PRO A 32 13.53 11.62 9.52
CA PRO A 32 14.69 10.79 9.84
C PRO A 32 14.71 9.44 9.09
N LEU A 33 13.53 8.87 8.84
CA LEU A 33 13.42 7.64 8.05
C LEU A 33 13.81 7.87 6.58
N MET A 34 13.44 9.02 6.00
CA MET A 34 13.81 9.34 4.62
C MET A 34 15.31 9.64 4.49
N GLU A 35 15.91 10.27 5.50
CA GLU A 35 17.36 10.43 5.57
C GLU A 35 18.07 9.07 5.64
N LEU A 36 17.61 8.17 6.51
CA LEU A 36 18.19 6.84 6.66
C LEU A 36 18.07 5.98 5.38
N LEU A 37 16.90 6.00 4.73
CA LEU A 37 16.61 5.13 3.58
C LEU A 37 17.10 5.69 2.24
N TYR A 38 17.11 7.01 2.09
CA TYR A 38 17.34 7.68 0.80
C TYR A 38 18.44 8.75 0.86
N GLY A 39 19.01 9.03 2.04
CA GLY A 39 20.09 10.01 2.21
C GLY A 39 19.64 11.47 2.03
N VAL A 40 18.35 11.77 2.25
CA VAL A 40 17.78 13.11 2.01
C VAL A 40 17.38 13.81 3.30
N LYS A 41 17.93 15.01 3.50
CA LYS A 41 17.64 15.89 4.65
C LYS A 41 16.50 16.87 4.41
N ASN A 42 16.35 17.36 3.19
CA ASN A 42 15.27 18.30 2.84
C ASN A 42 14.38 17.65 1.78
N ILE A 43 13.09 17.58 2.05
CA ILE A 43 12.13 16.94 1.16
C ILE A 43 11.49 18.02 0.28
N THR A 44 11.96 18.10 -0.96
CA THR A 44 11.38 18.96 -2.01
C THR A 44 10.53 18.14 -2.98
N ARG A 45 9.85 18.81 -3.94
CA ARG A 45 9.11 18.11 -5.01
C ARG A 45 10.02 17.18 -5.82
N GLU A 46 11.22 17.63 -6.15
CA GLU A 46 12.21 16.88 -6.93
C GLU A 46 12.67 15.64 -6.15
N VAL A 47 12.84 15.76 -4.83
CA VAL A 47 13.17 14.64 -3.94
C VAL A 47 12.03 13.63 -3.90
N VAL A 48 10.79 14.09 -3.74
CA VAL A 48 9.61 13.20 -3.76
C VAL A 48 9.53 12.44 -5.09
N GLU A 49 9.68 13.14 -6.21
CA GLU A 49 9.67 12.54 -7.54
C GLU A 49 10.76 11.47 -7.68
N LYS A 50 11.99 11.79 -7.25
CA LYS A 50 13.12 10.86 -7.27
C LYS A 50 12.87 9.62 -6.42
N ILE A 51 12.35 9.77 -5.20
CA ILE A 51 12.04 8.64 -4.31
C ILE A 51 10.98 7.73 -4.94
N VAL A 52 9.92 8.30 -5.50
CA VAL A 52 8.86 7.52 -6.14
C VAL A 52 9.39 6.78 -7.37
N LYS A 53 10.18 7.45 -8.22
CA LYS A 53 10.87 6.81 -9.36
C LYS A 53 11.75 5.64 -8.91
N GLN A 54 12.57 5.84 -7.89
CA GLN A 54 13.41 4.77 -7.33
C GLN A 54 12.59 3.57 -6.82
N LYS A 55 11.42 3.82 -6.22
CA LYS A 55 10.53 2.73 -5.78
C LYS A 55 9.96 1.92 -6.94
N ILE A 56 9.55 2.60 -8.02
CA ILE A 56 9.06 1.95 -9.24
C ILE A 56 10.20 1.14 -9.88
N GLU A 57 11.37 1.75 -10.09
CA GLU A 57 12.53 1.11 -10.73
C GLU A 57 13.04 -0.10 -9.94
N LYS A 58 13.15 0.01 -8.61
CA LYS A 58 13.76 -1.02 -7.77
C LYS A 58 12.80 -2.14 -7.37
N TYR A 59 11.51 -1.82 -7.20
CA TYR A 59 10.53 -2.75 -6.63
C TYR A 59 9.32 -3.00 -7.53
N GLY A 60 9.25 -2.36 -8.70
CA GLY A 60 8.13 -2.52 -9.63
C GLY A 60 6.79 -2.06 -9.07
N LEU A 61 6.75 -1.16 -8.08
CA LEU A 61 5.49 -0.64 -7.56
C LEU A 61 4.67 -0.02 -8.69
N PHE A 62 3.36 -0.20 -8.65
CA PHE A 62 2.39 0.25 -9.64
C PHE A 62 2.62 -0.34 -11.05
N SER A 63 3.22 -1.53 -11.13
CA SER A 63 3.53 -2.22 -12.40
C SER A 63 3.33 -3.73 -12.30
N CYS A 64 3.37 -4.42 -13.45
CA CYS A 64 3.31 -5.88 -13.53
C CYS A 64 4.55 -6.57 -12.93
N CYS A 65 5.64 -5.85 -12.71
CA CYS A 65 6.90 -6.39 -12.18
C CYS A 65 7.04 -6.15 -10.66
N ARG A 66 5.94 -5.93 -9.95
CA ARG A 66 5.96 -5.66 -8.51
C ARG A 66 6.61 -6.81 -7.73
N VAL A 67 7.58 -6.45 -6.88
CA VAL A 67 8.23 -7.36 -5.94
C VAL A 67 7.46 -7.38 -4.63
N PHE A 68 6.93 -8.55 -4.27
CA PHE A 68 6.33 -8.81 -2.96
C PHE A 68 7.40 -9.36 -2.01
N SER A 69 7.67 -8.65 -0.92
CA SER A 69 8.66 -9.05 0.08
C SER A 69 8.17 -8.77 1.49
N SER A 70 8.19 -9.79 2.35
CA SER A 70 7.83 -9.70 3.76
C SER A 70 8.94 -9.12 4.65
N SER A 71 9.95 -8.48 4.06
CA SER A 71 11.07 -7.87 4.79
C SER A 71 10.59 -6.76 5.74
N LEU A 72 11.07 -6.82 6.98
CA LEU A 72 10.79 -5.81 8.00
C LEU A 72 11.76 -4.64 7.83
N LEU A 73 11.29 -3.55 7.25
CA LEU A 73 12.09 -2.33 7.09
C LEU A 73 12.06 -1.44 8.33
N VAL A 74 10.92 -1.41 9.01
CA VAL A 74 10.69 -0.63 10.22
C VAL A 74 9.91 -1.47 11.22
N PRO A 75 10.11 -1.30 12.54
CA PRO A 75 9.39 -2.08 13.55
C PRO A 75 7.97 -1.56 13.84
N TYR A 76 7.51 -0.52 13.15
CA TYR A 76 6.29 0.22 13.49
C TYR A 76 5.31 0.43 12.32
N GLY A 77 5.56 -0.16 11.16
CA GLY A 77 4.63 -0.03 10.03
C GLY A 77 3.32 -0.77 10.31
N ALA A 78 2.22 -0.28 9.73
CA ALA A 78 0.89 -0.82 10.01
C ALA A 78 0.79 -2.30 9.60
N SER A 79 1.31 -2.66 8.42
CA SER A 79 1.33 -4.05 7.95
C SER A 79 2.21 -4.93 8.82
N GLU A 80 3.33 -4.40 9.33
CA GLU A 80 4.25 -5.12 10.21
C GLU A 80 3.56 -5.49 11.53
N ILE A 81 2.91 -4.50 12.16
CA ILE A 81 2.16 -4.68 13.41
C ILE A 81 1.04 -5.69 13.20
N ILE A 82 0.22 -5.52 12.15
CA ILE A 82 -0.89 -6.43 11.84
C ILE A 82 -0.36 -7.85 11.61
N SER A 83 0.68 -8.01 10.80
CA SER A 83 1.30 -9.29 10.49
C SER A 83 1.82 -10.01 11.76
N VAL A 84 2.44 -9.28 12.69
CA VAL A 84 2.84 -9.82 14.00
C VAL A 84 1.63 -10.22 14.83
N CYS A 85 0.61 -9.37 14.94
CA CYS A 85 -0.62 -9.67 15.67
C CYS A 85 -1.36 -10.90 15.13
N MET A 86 -1.42 -11.07 13.81
CA MET A 86 -1.98 -12.26 13.18
C MET A 86 -1.17 -13.52 13.51
N ARG A 87 0.18 -13.47 13.42
CA ARG A 87 1.04 -14.59 13.84
C ARG A 87 0.89 -14.96 15.31
N LYS A 88 0.55 -14.00 16.16
CA LYS A 88 0.27 -14.22 17.59
C LYS A 88 -1.18 -14.66 17.86
N GLY A 89 -2.00 -14.82 16.82
CA GLY A 89 -3.39 -15.23 16.94
C GLY A 89 -4.30 -14.17 17.56
N LEU A 90 -3.91 -12.89 17.55
CA LEU A 90 -4.72 -11.76 18.02
C LEU A 90 -5.70 -11.27 16.94
N LEU A 91 -5.36 -11.48 15.67
CA LEU A 91 -6.14 -11.10 14.51
C LEU A 91 -6.30 -12.31 13.58
N ASP A 92 -7.46 -12.40 12.93
CA ASP A 92 -7.81 -13.50 12.01
C ASP A 92 -7.55 -13.12 10.55
N CYS A 93 -7.77 -11.85 10.19
CA CYS A 93 -7.50 -11.34 8.86
C CYS A 93 -7.22 -9.83 8.88
N ALA A 94 -6.76 -9.33 7.74
CA ALA A 94 -6.57 -7.92 7.47
C ALA A 94 -7.31 -7.49 6.21
N VAL A 95 -7.87 -6.28 6.25
CA VAL A 95 -8.36 -5.53 5.10
C VAL A 95 -7.40 -4.39 4.83
N THR A 96 -6.63 -4.52 3.77
CA THR A 96 -5.56 -3.58 3.37
C THR A 96 -5.75 -3.07 1.96
N VAL A 97 -4.95 -2.09 1.55
CA VAL A 97 -4.95 -1.57 0.18
C VAL A 97 -3.65 -1.97 -0.51
N CYS A 98 -3.76 -2.55 -1.70
CA CYS A 98 -2.64 -2.90 -2.55
C CYS A 98 -2.75 -2.11 -3.87
N ASP A 99 -1.74 -1.31 -4.17
CA ASP A 99 -0.93 -1.64 -5.33
C ASP A 99 -1.59 -2.45 -6.46
N GLY A 100 -2.24 -1.87 -7.47
CA GLY A 100 -2.72 -2.67 -8.60
C GLY A 100 -3.95 -3.57 -8.33
N ALA A 101 -4.46 -3.62 -7.09
CA ALA A 101 -5.59 -4.48 -6.72
C ALA A 101 -6.67 -3.78 -5.87
N GLY A 102 -6.39 -2.58 -5.34
CA GLY A 102 -7.33 -1.85 -4.50
C GLY A 102 -7.49 -2.51 -3.14
N THR A 103 -8.72 -2.77 -2.72
CA THR A 103 -9.01 -3.38 -1.41
C THR A 103 -8.77 -4.88 -1.44
N VAL A 104 -7.95 -5.36 -0.51
CA VAL A 104 -7.53 -6.76 -0.41
C VAL A 104 -7.82 -7.27 1.00
N ILE A 105 -8.46 -8.43 1.08
CA ILE A 105 -8.71 -9.17 2.31
C ILE A 105 -7.74 -10.35 2.34
N SER A 106 -6.94 -10.50 3.39
CA SER A 106 -6.03 -11.63 3.54
C SER A 106 -5.98 -12.12 4.97
N SER A 107 -6.02 -13.46 5.13
CA SER A 107 -5.76 -14.15 6.39
C SER A 107 -4.30 -14.63 6.50
N GLU A 108 -3.46 -14.38 5.49
CA GLU A 108 -2.06 -14.77 5.49
C GLU A 108 -1.16 -13.63 6.02
N PRO A 109 -0.50 -13.79 7.19
CA PRO A 109 0.27 -12.70 7.79
C PRO A 109 1.43 -12.22 6.92
N ALA A 110 2.10 -13.12 6.21
CA ALA A 110 3.23 -12.78 5.35
C ALA A 110 2.79 -11.91 4.17
N LEU A 111 1.66 -12.26 3.55
CA LEU A 111 1.10 -11.51 2.43
C LEU A 111 0.65 -10.10 2.84
N VAL A 112 0.03 -9.96 4.02
CA VAL A 112 -0.32 -8.64 4.57
C VAL A 112 0.91 -7.75 4.70
N GLN A 113 2.04 -8.30 5.15
CA GLN A 113 3.30 -7.58 5.18
C GLN A 113 3.84 -7.27 3.78
N GLU A 114 3.78 -8.21 2.84
CA GLU A 114 4.23 -8.02 1.45
C GLU A 114 3.46 -6.92 0.71
N ILE A 115 2.17 -6.75 1.02
CA ILE A 115 1.33 -5.67 0.49
C ILE A 115 1.78 -4.31 1.00
N GLY A 116 1.98 -4.18 2.32
CA GLY A 116 2.29 -2.90 2.95
C GLY A 116 3.77 -2.51 2.92
N ALA A 117 4.68 -3.48 2.80
CA ALA A 117 6.12 -3.24 2.78
C ALA A 117 6.48 -2.25 1.66
N ARG A 118 7.14 -1.15 2.02
CA ARG A 118 7.59 -0.07 1.12
C ARG A 118 6.47 0.77 0.49
N LEU A 119 5.21 0.40 0.69
CA LEU A 119 4.06 1.10 0.15
C LEU A 119 3.82 2.41 0.91
N THR A 120 3.33 3.42 0.20
CA THR A 120 2.86 4.67 0.81
C THR A 120 1.33 4.73 0.71
N GLY A 121 0.71 5.78 1.26
CA GLY A 121 -0.75 5.92 1.17
C GLY A 121 -1.21 5.97 -0.29
N ILE A 122 -2.21 5.17 -0.65
CA ILE A 122 -2.81 5.14 -2.00
C ILE A 122 -4.12 5.92 -1.98
N ILE A 123 -4.27 6.83 -2.94
CA ILE A 123 -5.49 7.58 -3.22
C ILE A 123 -6.31 6.86 -4.28
N LYS A 124 -5.64 6.46 -5.37
CA LYS A 124 -6.23 5.78 -6.52
C LYS A 124 -5.25 4.75 -7.06
N THR A 125 -5.78 3.64 -7.55
CA THR A 125 -5.01 2.64 -8.28
C THR A 125 -5.88 2.04 -9.37
N ASN A 126 -5.25 1.54 -10.42
CA ASN A 126 -5.89 0.76 -11.47
C ASN A 126 -5.48 -0.71 -11.38
N PRO A 127 -6.28 -1.65 -11.95
CA PRO A 127 -5.95 -3.07 -11.94
C PRO A 127 -4.62 -3.38 -12.64
N VAL A 128 -3.81 -4.21 -11.98
CA VAL A 128 -2.63 -4.85 -12.54
C VAL A 128 -2.84 -6.36 -12.42
N LYS A 129 -2.98 -7.03 -13.56
CA LYS A 129 -3.37 -8.44 -13.64
C LYS A 129 -2.44 -9.34 -12.82
N GLU A 130 -1.14 -9.16 -12.98
CA GLU A 130 -0.09 -9.95 -12.33
C GLU A 130 -0.12 -9.78 -10.81
N THR A 131 -0.45 -8.58 -10.33
CA THR A 131 -0.63 -8.32 -8.90
C THR A 131 -1.86 -9.03 -8.36
N ILE A 132 -3.01 -8.91 -9.04
CA ILE A 132 -4.26 -9.56 -8.62
C ILE A 132 -4.07 -11.09 -8.59
N GLU A 133 -3.50 -11.67 -9.65
CA GLU A 133 -3.25 -13.11 -9.74
C GLU A 133 -2.29 -13.59 -8.65
N TYR A 134 -1.23 -12.84 -8.36
CA TYR A 134 -0.32 -13.15 -7.26
C TYR A 134 -1.06 -13.20 -5.92
N LEU A 135 -1.85 -12.17 -5.60
CA LEU A 135 -2.60 -12.09 -4.33
C LEU A 135 -3.58 -13.25 -4.16
N GLU A 136 -4.35 -13.55 -5.21
CA GLU A 136 -5.35 -14.63 -5.16
C GLU A 136 -4.71 -16.02 -5.13
N SER A 137 -3.56 -16.22 -5.79
CA SER A 137 -2.80 -17.47 -5.69
C SER A 137 -2.34 -17.76 -4.25
N ARG A 138 -2.23 -16.72 -3.43
CA ARG A 138 -1.91 -16.77 -2.00
C ARG A 138 -3.16 -16.77 -1.11
N GLY A 139 -4.34 -16.97 -1.70
CA GLY A 139 -5.61 -17.07 -0.98
C GLY A 139 -6.19 -15.73 -0.51
N ALA A 140 -5.65 -14.59 -0.96
CA ALA A 140 -6.27 -13.30 -0.71
C ALA A 140 -7.50 -13.10 -1.60
N ILE A 141 -8.39 -12.21 -1.16
CA ILE A 141 -9.59 -11.83 -1.89
C ILE A 141 -9.44 -10.36 -2.28
N VAL A 142 -9.45 -10.10 -3.59
CA VAL A 142 -9.49 -8.76 -4.16
C VAL A 142 -10.95 -8.33 -4.28
N LEU A 143 -11.31 -7.19 -3.67
CA LEU A 143 -12.71 -6.75 -3.57
C LEU A 143 -13.35 -6.48 -4.94
N ASP A 144 -12.60 -5.82 -5.83
CA ASP A 144 -13.03 -5.56 -7.21
C ASP A 144 -11.83 -5.68 -8.15
N ARG A 145 -11.80 -6.78 -8.90
CA ARG A 145 -10.73 -7.08 -9.87
C ARG A 145 -10.75 -6.16 -11.08
N SER A 146 -11.92 -5.64 -11.44
CA SER A 146 -12.15 -4.90 -12.68
C SER A 146 -11.77 -3.43 -12.56
N THR A 147 -11.91 -2.86 -11.35
CA THR A 147 -11.63 -1.44 -11.11
C THR A 147 -10.51 -1.20 -10.09
N ALA A 148 -10.09 -2.22 -9.34
CA ALA A 148 -9.18 -2.08 -8.21
C ALA A 148 -9.72 -1.08 -7.16
N LEU A 149 -11.01 -1.20 -6.83
CA LEU A 149 -11.72 -0.31 -5.93
C LEU A 149 -11.06 -0.25 -4.55
N ILE A 150 -10.78 0.98 -4.10
CA ILE A 150 -10.39 1.28 -2.72
C ILE A 150 -11.65 1.62 -1.93
N ASN A 151 -12.11 0.67 -1.12
CA ASN A 151 -13.29 0.77 -0.26
C ASN A 151 -13.14 -0.21 0.92
N GLN A 152 -12.38 0.21 1.91
CA GLN A 152 -12.12 -0.60 3.11
C GLN A 152 -13.39 -0.91 3.93
N PRO A 153 -14.41 -0.02 4.05
CA PRO A 153 -15.69 -0.39 4.66
C PRO A 153 -16.38 -1.59 3.99
N LEU A 154 -16.42 -1.63 2.64
CA LEU A 154 -16.95 -2.80 1.92
C LEU A 154 -16.06 -4.03 2.09
N GLY A 155 -14.73 -3.86 2.09
CA GLY A 155 -13.79 -4.94 2.39
C GLY A 155 -14.01 -5.54 3.79
N LEU A 156 -14.25 -4.71 4.81
CA LEU A 156 -14.58 -5.14 6.16
C LEU A 156 -15.91 -5.89 6.20
N LYS A 157 -16.96 -5.37 5.55
CA LYS A 157 -18.25 -6.05 5.45
C LYS A 157 -18.07 -7.44 4.82
N LYS A 158 -17.31 -7.54 3.73
CA LYS A 158 -17.03 -8.82 3.07
C LYS A 158 -16.24 -9.77 3.98
N ALA A 159 -15.27 -9.28 4.73
CA ALA A 159 -14.52 -10.10 5.69
C ALA A 159 -15.43 -10.67 6.80
N ILE A 160 -16.40 -9.89 7.29
CA ILE A 160 -17.40 -10.35 8.25
C ILE A 160 -18.30 -11.44 7.63
N GLU A 161 -18.77 -11.27 6.40
CA GLU A 161 -19.57 -12.28 5.67
C GLU A 161 -18.81 -13.60 5.47
N LEU A 162 -17.48 -13.55 5.38
CA LEU A 162 -16.60 -14.72 5.29
C LEU A 162 -16.34 -15.38 6.65
N GLY A 163 -16.89 -14.83 7.74
CA GLY A 163 -16.81 -15.41 9.09
C GLY A 163 -15.62 -14.95 9.92
N PHE A 164 -14.79 -14.02 9.43
CA PHE A 164 -13.72 -13.44 10.25
C PHE A 164 -14.29 -12.58 11.39
N ARG A 165 -13.63 -12.58 12.55
CA ARG A 165 -14.10 -11.85 13.74
C ARG A 165 -13.13 -10.78 14.21
N ARG A 166 -11.84 -11.10 14.27
CA ARG A 166 -10.77 -10.19 14.72
C ARG A 166 -10.09 -9.61 13.50
N ILE A 167 -10.68 -8.57 12.94
CA ILE A 167 -10.31 -8.01 11.64
C ILE A 167 -9.53 -6.71 11.87
N ALA A 168 -8.31 -6.62 11.35
CA ALA A 168 -7.63 -5.34 11.24
C ALA A 168 -7.93 -4.68 9.90
N THR A 169 -8.23 -3.39 9.91
CA THR A 169 -8.52 -2.63 8.69
C THR A 169 -7.65 -1.40 8.65
N THR A 170 -6.85 -1.24 7.61
CA THR A 170 -6.06 -0.01 7.42
C THR A 170 -6.90 1.03 6.70
N VAL A 171 -7.15 2.16 7.37
CA VAL A 171 -7.81 3.32 6.76
C VAL A 171 -6.79 4.40 6.49
N THR A 172 -6.97 5.11 5.38
CA THR A 172 -6.15 6.26 5.06
C THR A 172 -6.75 7.50 5.75
N GLY A 173 -5.91 8.28 6.44
CA GLY A 173 -6.36 9.47 7.17
C GLY A 173 -6.81 10.64 6.27
N PHE A 174 -6.65 10.54 4.95
CA PHE A 174 -6.90 11.61 3.99
C PHE A 174 -8.38 12.04 3.88
N THR A 175 -9.29 11.21 4.38
CA THR A 175 -10.75 11.45 4.40
C THR A 175 -11.34 11.51 5.81
N ALA A 176 -10.50 11.47 6.86
CA ALA A 176 -10.95 11.61 8.24
C ALA A 176 -11.39 13.07 8.47
N LYS A 177 -12.67 13.35 8.21
CA LYS A 177 -13.36 14.51 8.78
C LYS A 177 -13.64 14.15 10.23
N TRP A 178 -12.81 14.62 11.15
CA TRP A 178 -13.13 14.62 12.57
C TRP A 178 -14.27 15.60 12.85
#